data_AF-A0A9D7H3H0-F1
#
_entry.id   AF-A0A9D7H3H0-F1
#
_cell.length_a   1.000
_cell.length_b   1.000
_cell.length_c   1.000
_cell.angle_alpha   90.00
_cell.angle_beta   90.00
_cell.angle_gamma   90.00
#
_symmetry.space_group_name_H-M   'P 1'
#
loop_
_entity.id
_entity.type
_entity.pdbx_description
1 polymer ?
#
loop_
_entity_poly.entity_id
_entity_poly.type
_entity_poly.pdbx_seq_one_letter_code
_entity_poly.pdbx_strand_id
1 'polypeptide(L)'
;MKRSSSISPVLLIGLAAYAIGAGLWACSSEESAGSKDSPTTADQEAGASLESEGGTVTPGTEADATGLPPVTPDDAAVILPDGAAPLSPKEVCEAYVKAACLRREQCGQRPINCEAVASLCPDYLFSAGSSLTPATVAQCTQVRAQQSCAEVLQGIEPPCVTAGARAATESCQFASQCASLRCGNGVAGQCALRGHRRPRRRLPRNP
;
A
#
# COMPACT_ATOMS: atom_id res chain seq x y z
N MET A 1 19.62 -18.54 -31.88
CA MET A 1 20.38 -17.30 -31.57
C MET A 1 20.90 -17.42 -30.15
N LYS A 2 22.21 -17.71 -30.00
CA LYS A 2 22.90 -17.91 -28.71
C LYS A 2 23.26 -16.53 -28.13
N ARG A 3 22.69 -16.16 -26.98
CA ARG A 3 23.14 -14.97 -26.23
C ARG A 3 24.12 -15.44 -25.16
N SER A 4 25.39 -15.09 -25.36
CA SER A 4 26.47 -15.29 -24.39
C SER A 4 26.25 -14.41 -23.16
N SER A 5 26.21 -15.03 -21.99
CA SER A 5 26.23 -14.35 -20.70
C SER A 5 27.65 -13.88 -20.38
N SER A 6 27.88 -12.57 -20.35
CA SER A 6 29.07 -11.97 -19.73
C SER A 6 28.86 -11.91 -18.22
N ILE A 7 29.63 -12.71 -17.50
CA ILE A 7 29.79 -12.66 -16.05
C ILE A 7 30.78 -11.53 -15.76
N SER A 8 30.32 -10.45 -15.14
CA SER A 8 31.21 -9.46 -14.52
C SER A 8 31.63 -9.97 -13.13
N PRO A 9 32.93 -10.22 -12.87
CA PRO A 9 33.45 -10.21 -11.51
C PRO A 9 33.60 -8.74 -11.07
N VAL A 10 34.03 -8.49 -9.82
CA VAL A 10 34.29 -7.16 -9.22
C VAL A 10 33.02 -6.61 -8.54
N LEU A 11 32.91 -6.46 -7.21
CA LEU A 11 33.86 -5.86 -6.28
C LEU A 11 33.52 -6.30 -4.83
N LEU A 12 34.42 -7.05 -4.20
CA LEU A 12 34.44 -7.29 -2.75
C LEU A 12 35.16 -6.10 -2.09
N ILE A 13 34.39 -5.20 -1.48
CA ILE A 13 34.84 -4.21 -0.49
C ILE A 13 33.73 -4.21 0.55
N GLY A 14 33.91 -4.40 1.84
CA GLY A 14 35.07 -4.29 2.71
C GLY A 14 34.47 -3.87 4.05
N LEU A 15 34.52 -4.77 5.04
CA LEU A 15 34.06 -4.54 6.41
C LEU A 15 34.85 -3.39 7.04
N ALA A 16 34.18 -2.31 7.43
CA ALA A 16 34.71 -1.33 8.37
C ALA A 16 33.67 -1.07 9.45
N ALA A 17 33.97 -1.59 10.64
CA ALA A 17 33.28 -1.30 11.87
C ALA A 17 33.35 0.21 12.17
N TYR A 18 32.21 0.83 12.49
CA TYR A 18 32.19 2.10 13.20
C TYR A 18 31.43 1.92 14.51
N ALA A 19 32.23 1.94 15.57
CA ALA A 19 31.80 1.95 16.95
C ALA A 19 31.79 3.39 17.48
N ILE A 20 30.89 3.63 18.45
CA ILE A 20 30.92 4.69 19.47
C ILE A 20 30.57 6.10 18.99
N GLY A 21 29.44 6.59 19.53
CA GLY A 21 29.05 8.00 19.49
C GLY A 21 27.86 8.26 20.41
N ALA A 22 28.05 8.09 21.72
CA ALA A 22 27.12 8.57 22.74
C ALA A 22 27.12 10.10 22.73
N GLY A 23 26.13 10.70 22.08
CA GLY A 23 25.89 12.14 22.06
C GLY A 23 24.60 12.48 22.79
N LEU A 24 24.73 13.04 23.99
CA LEU A 24 23.65 13.66 24.74
C LEU A 24 23.01 14.77 23.89
N TRP A 25 21.71 14.67 23.62
CA TRP A 25 20.91 15.83 23.18
C TRP A 25 20.05 16.30 24.34
N ALA A 26 20.51 17.40 24.93
CA ALA A 26 19.81 18.19 25.91
C ALA A 26 18.72 19.05 25.26
N CYS A 27 17.59 19.14 25.97
CA CYS A 27 16.67 20.27 26.09
C CYS A 27 16.91 21.51 25.21
N SER A 28 15.90 21.88 24.42
CA SER A 28 15.55 23.29 24.27
C SER A 28 14.03 23.43 24.19
N SER A 29 13.47 23.85 25.32
CA SER A 29 12.09 24.30 25.46
C SER A 29 12.04 25.76 25.05
N GLU A 30 11.36 26.08 23.95
CA GLU A 30 10.96 27.45 23.66
C GLU A 30 9.44 27.55 23.82
N GLU A 31 9.06 28.15 24.95
CA GLU A 31 7.78 28.77 25.17
C GLU A 31 7.59 29.90 24.16
N SER A 32 6.43 29.96 23.52
CA SER A 32 5.94 31.20 22.92
C SER A 32 4.47 31.32 23.24
N ALA A 33 4.23 32.18 24.22
CA ALA A 33 2.94 32.71 24.60
C ALA A 33 2.40 33.65 23.52
N GLY A 34 1.06 33.70 23.43
CA GLY A 34 0.36 34.95 23.13
C GLY A 34 -0.38 35.04 21.80
N SER A 35 -1.71 34.98 21.88
CA SER A 35 -2.69 35.97 21.34
C SER A 35 -4.02 35.25 21.14
N LYS A 36 -5.00 35.41 22.03
CA LYS A 36 -6.00 36.50 22.11
C LYS A 36 -6.84 36.67 20.84
N ASP A 37 -8.10 36.25 21.01
CA ASP A 37 -9.33 36.90 20.60
C ASP A 37 -9.80 36.87 19.13
N SER A 38 -10.95 36.19 18.98
CA SER A 38 -12.24 36.76 18.56
C SER A 38 -12.89 36.25 17.26
N PRO A 39 -14.24 36.31 17.18
CA PRO A 39 -15.12 35.30 16.60
C PRO A 39 -15.67 35.69 15.22
N THR A 40 -16.27 34.74 14.49
CA THR A 40 -17.30 34.94 13.44
C THR A 40 -17.79 33.55 12.98
N THR A 41 -18.98 33.08 13.35
CA THR A 41 -20.33 33.28 12.75
C THR A 41 -20.54 32.61 11.37
N ALA A 42 -21.69 31.94 11.27
CA ALA A 42 -22.51 31.65 10.09
C ALA A 42 -22.45 30.22 9.48
N ASP A 43 -23.53 29.50 9.76
CA ASP A 43 -24.44 28.84 8.82
C ASP A 43 -23.90 27.98 7.67
N GLN A 44 -24.24 26.69 7.69
CA GLN A 44 -24.98 26.09 6.58
C GLN A 44 -25.70 24.80 7.01
N GLU A 45 -26.99 24.93 7.32
CA GLU A 45 -27.97 23.84 7.25
C GLU A 45 -28.59 23.74 5.85
N ALA A 46 -29.27 22.62 5.60
CA ALA A 46 -30.04 22.21 4.41
C ALA A 46 -29.18 21.73 3.23
N GLY A 47 -29.32 20.50 2.71
CA GLY A 47 -30.54 19.72 2.55
C GLY A 47 -30.80 19.61 1.05
N ALA A 48 -30.38 18.51 0.43
CA ALA A 48 -30.71 18.21 -0.95
C ALA A 48 -31.15 16.75 -1.06
N SER A 49 -32.43 16.63 -1.40
CA SER A 49 -33.22 15.41 -1.51
C SER A 49 -32.67 14.44 -2.54
N LEU A 50 -32.84 13.16 -2.21
CA LEU A 50 -32.73 12.03 -3.12
C LEU A 50 -33.97 11.99 -4.00
N GLU A 51 -33.82 12.28 -5.28
CA GLU A 51 -34.76 11.85 -6.33
C GLU A 51 -33.99 10.96 -7.30
N SER A 52 -34.09 9.64 -7.09
CA SER A 52 -33.59 8.65 -8.04
C SER A 52 -34.80 8.10 -8.80
N GLU A 53 -35.11 8.75 -9.93
CA GLU A 53 -36.11 8.25 -10.86
C GLU A 53 -35.67 6.92 -11.48
N GLY A 54 -36.59 5.97 -11.51
CA GLY A 54 -36.40 4.65 -12.08
C GLY A 54 -36.24 4.70 -13.59
N GLY A 55 -35.00 4.54 -14.06
CA GLY A 55 -34.70 4.26 -15.46
C GLY A 55 -34.89 2.78 -15.76
N THR A 56 -35.98 2.46 -16.46
CA THR A 56 -36.15 1.15 -17.13
C THR A 56 -35.12 1.08 -18.27
N VAL A 57 -34.07 0.27 -18.11
CA VAL A 57 -33.08 0.07 -19.17
C VAL A 57 -33.59 -0.99 -20.13
N THR A 58 -33.94 -0.55 -21.34
CA THR A 58 -34.29 -1.39 -22.48
C THR A 58 -33.04 -2.16 -22.96
N PRO A 59 -33.13 -3.46 -23.27
CA PRO A 59 -32.02 -4.17 -23.90
C PRO A 59 -31.94 -3.75 -25.38
N GLY A 60 -30.86 -3.08 -25.75
CA GLY A 60 -30.71 -2.53 -27.10
C GLY A 60 -29.27 -2.42 -27.55
N THR A 61 -28.92 -3.32 -28.48
CA THR A 61 -28.16 -3.01 -29.70
C THR A 61 -26.64 -2.86 -29.56
N GLU A 62 -25.99 -4.00 -29.77
CA GLU A 62 -24.84 -4.20 -30.67
C GLU A 62 -24.33 -2.92 -31.35
N ALA A 63 -23.36 -2.26 -30.73
CA ALA A 63 -22.57 -1.22 -31.36
C ALA A 63 -21.16 -1.78 -31.63
N ASP A 64 -20.89 -1.90 -32.92
CA ASP A 64 -19.63 -2.17 -33.58
C ASP A 64 -18.48 -1.35 -32.96
N ALA A 65 -17.71 -1.99 -32.07
CA ALA A 65 -16.50 -1.42 -31.51
C ALA A 65 -15.32 -1.83 -32.39
N THR A 66 -15.06 -1.02 -33.41
CA THR A 66 -13.89 -1.16 -34.26
C THR A 66 -12.62 -0.92 -33.42
N GLY A 67 -11.93 -2.00 -33.04
CA GLY A 67 -10.46 -2.01 -33.04
C GLY A 67 -9.68 -1.75 -31.75
N LEU A 68 -10.14 -2.19 -30.58
CA LEU A 68 -9.22 -2.54 -29.48
C LEU A 68 -9.29 -4.06 -29.29
N PRO A 69 -8.15 -4.78 -29.25
CA PRO A 69 -8.18 -6.23 -29.05
C PRO A 69 -8.90 -6.52 -27.72
N PRO A 70 -9.82 -7.49 -27.69
CA PRO A 70 -10.44 -7.91 -26.44
C PRO A 70 -9.32 -8.28 -25.48
N VAL A 71 -9.22 -7.57 -24.35
CA VAL A 71 -8.40 -8.02 -23.23
C VAL A 71 -9.12 -9.26 -22.72
N THR A 72 -8.69 -10.43 -23.19
CA THR A 72 -9.22 -11.71 -22.74
C THR A 72 -8.99 -11.80 -21.23
N PRO A 73 -10.03 -12.11 -20.43
CA PRO A 73 -9.89 -12.31 -18.98
C PRO A 73 -8.89 -13.42 -18.58
N ASP A 74 -8.42 -14.20 -19.56
CA ASP A 74 -7.54 -15.36 -19.40
C ASP A 74 -6.13 -15.07 -18.86
N ASP A 75 -5.66 -13.82 -18.82
CA ASP A 75 -4.28 -13.51 -18.36
C ASP A 75 -4.16 -12.97 -16.91
N ALA A 76 -5.27 -12.75 -16.19
CA ALA A 76 -5.21 -12.09 -14.87
C ALA A 76 -5.75 -12.90 -13.69
N ALA A 77 -6.50 -13.97 -13.93
CA ALA A 77 -6.89 -14.89 -12.87
C ALA A 77 -5.87 -16.01 -12.80
N VAL A 78 -4.94 -15.92 -11.84
CA VAL A 78 -4.18 -17.09 -11.38
C VAL A 78 -5.19 -18.04 -10.72
N ILE A 79 -5.91 -18.82 -11.52
CA ILE A 79 -6.65 -19.99 -11.06
C ILE A 79 -5.57 -21.01 -10.75
N LEU A 80 -5.21 -21.14 -9.49
CA LEU A 80 -4.40 -22.27 -9.02
C LEU A 80 -5.19 -23.53 -9.36
N PRO A 81 -4.72 -24.39 -10.27
CA PRO A 81 -5.43 -25.63 -10.55
C PRO A 81 -5.51 -26.44 -9.26
N ASP A 82 -6.66 -27.07 -9.00
CA ASP A 82 -6.83 -28.01 -7.91
C ASP A 82 -5.72 -29.08 -8.00
N GLY A 83 -4.80 -29.08 -7.03
CA GLY A 83 -3.62 -29.96 -7.02
C GLY A 83 -2.30 -29.31 -7.48
N ALA A 84 -2.26 -28.00 -7.77
CA ALA A 84 -1.00 -27.28 -7.87
C ALA A 84 -0.18 -27.43 -6.59
N ALA A 85 1.13 -27.64 -6.73
CA ALA A 85 2.04 -27.60 -5.60
C ALA A 85 1.84 -26.29 -4.83
N PRO A 86 1.81 -26.31 -3.49
CA PRO A 86 1.66 -25.10 -2.69
C PRO A 86 2.77 -24.13 -3.07
N LEU A 87 2.40 -22.95 -3.57
CA LEU A 87 3.34 -21.90 -3.91
C LEU A 87 4.20 -21.56 -2.68
N SER A 88 5.49 -21.32 -2.90
CA SER A 88 6.37 -20.92 -1.81
C SER A 88 5.94 -19.55 -1.25
N PRO A 89 6.18 -19.26 0.04
CA PRO A 89 5.88 -17.95 0.62
C PRO A 89 6.49 -16.79 -0.18
N LYS A 90 7.68 -16.99 -0.76
CA LYS A 90 8.33 -15.98 -1.59
C LYS A 90 7.52 -15.69 -2.85
N GLU A 91 7.15 -16.72 -3.61
CA GLU A 91 6.38 -16.56 -4.85
C GLU A 91 5.02 -15.91 -4.61
N VAL A 92 4.33 -16.30 -3.53
CA VAL A 92 3.05 -15.69 -3.15
C VAL A 92 3.22 -14.21 -2.80
N CYS A 93 4.28 -13.86 -2.06
CA CYS A 93 4.58 -12.47 -1.72
C CYS A 93 4.87 -11.63 -2.98
N GLU A 94 5.69 -12.14 -3.89
CA GLU A 94 6.03 -11.46 -5.14
C GLU A 94 4.80 -11.27 -6.03
N ALA A 95 3.94 -12.29 -6.15
CA ALA A 95 2.69 -12.21 -6.89
C ALA A 95 1.75 -11.15 -6.31
N TYR A 96 1.61 -11.08 -4.98
CA TYR A 96 0.79 -10.07 -4.31
C TYR A 96 1.33 -8.65 -4.54
N VAL A 97 2.65 -8.43 -4.38
CA VAL A 97 3.28 -7.13 -4.63
C VAL A 97 3.09 -6.70 -6.08
N LYS A 98 3.28 -7.61 -7.03
CA LYS A 98 3.09 -7.34 -8.46
C LYS A 98 1.64 -6.97 -8.79
N ALA A 99 0.66 -7.71 -8.24
CA ALA A 99 -0.76 -7.41 -8.44
C ALA A 99 -1.13 -6.02 -7.88
N ALA A 100 -0.68 -5.69 -6.67
CA ALA A 100 -0.90 -4.37 -6.08
C ALA A 100 -0.29 -3.24 -6.92
N CYS A 101 0.91 -3.48 -7.47
CA CYS A 101 1.61 -2.53 -8.32
C CYS A 101 0.91 -2.27 -9.65
N LEU A 102 0.59 -3.35 -10.40
CA LEU A 102 -0.14 -3.26 -11.66
C LEU A 102 -1.47 -2.54 -11.46
N ARG A 103 -2.16 -2.82 -10.35
CA ARG A 103 -3.42 -2.16 -10.05
C ARG A 103 -3.25 -0.66 -9.81
N ARG A 104 -2.21 -0.23 -9.09
CA ARG A 104 -1.92 1.20 -8.87
C ARG A 104 -1.59 1.92 -10.18
N GLU A 105 -0.82 1.29 -11.06
CA GLU A 105 -0.50 1.82 -12.38
C GLU A 105 -1.77 2.01 -13.24
N GLN A 106 -2.63 0.99 -13.31
CA GLN A 106 -3.93 1.07 -14.00
C GLN A 106 -4.83 2.21 -13.48
N CYS A 107 -4.68 2.56 -12.20
CA CYS A 107 -5.43 3.64 -11.56
C CYS A 107 -4.71 5.01 -11.62
N GLY A 108 -3.66 5.15 -12.43
CA GLY A 108 -2.96 6.42 -12.65
C GLY A 108 -2.12 6.91 -11.46
N GLN A 109 -1.82 6.04 -10.49
CA GLN A 109 -0.92 6.39 -9.38
C GLN A 109 0.53 6.37 -9.85
N ARG A 110 1.37 7.25 -9.26
CA ARG A 110 2.81 7.27 -9.54
C ARG A 110 3.41 5.88 -9.30
N PRO A 111 4.26 5.37 -10.23
CA PRO A 111 4.88 4.07 -10.10
C PRO A 111 5.72 4.02 -8.81
N ILE A 112 5.49 2.98 -8.02
CA ILE A 112 6.41 2.56 -6.96
C ILE A 112 7.44 1.65 -7.61
N ASN A 113 8.67 1.63 -7.09
CA ASN A 113 9.67 0.64 -7.53
C ASN A 113 9.27 -0.75 -7.00
N CYS A 114 8.40 -1.42 -7.75
CA CYS A 114 7.79 -2.70 -7.39
C CYS A 114 8.81 -3.82 -7.31
N GLU A 115 9.85 -3.78 -8.15
CA GLU A 115 10.96 -4.72 -8.11
C GLU A 115 11.74 -4.59 -6.80
N ALA A 116 11.99 -3.36 -6.35
CA ALA A 116 12.64 -3.12 -5.06
C ALA A 116 11.80 -3.66 -3.89
N VAL A 117 10.47 -3.50 -3.92
CA VAL A 117 9.60 -4.05 -2.86
C VAL A 117 9.54 -5.59 -2.94
N ALA A 118 9.43 -6.16 -4.14
CA ALA A 118 9.41 -7.61 -4.35
C ALA A 118 10.71 -8.27 -3.90
N SER A 119 11.85 -7.58 -4.00
CA SER A 119 13.14 -8.07 -3.49
C SER A 119 13.18 -8.29 -1.96
N LEU A 120 12.22 -7.71 -1.22
CA LEU A 120 12.06 -7.89 0.22
C LEU A 120 11.17 -9.10 0.58
N CYS A 121 10.68 -9.85 -0.41
CA CYS A 121 9.90 -11.06 -0.17
C CYS A 121 10.83 -12.23 0.26
N PRO A 122 10.42 -13.04 1.26
CA PRO A 122 9.08 -13.12 1.86
C PRO A 122 8.85 -12.18 3.06
N ASP A 123 9.91 -11.60 3.64
CA ASP A 123 9.86 -10.85 4.90
C ASP A 123 8.87 -9.69 4.89
N TYR A 124 8.69 -9.07 3.72
CA TYR A 124 7.73 -7.97 3.51
C TYR A 124 6.31 -8.30 4.01
N LEU A 125 5.81 -9.52 3.76
CA LEU A 125 4.47 -9.96 4.19
C LEU A 125 4.50 -10.93 5.37
N PHE A 126 5.54 -11.76 5.48
CA PHE A 126 5.57 -12.92 6.39
C PHE A 126 6.58 -12.80 7.52
N SER A 127 7.01 -11.58 7.87
CA SER A 127 7.90 -11.33 9.01
C SER A 127 7.21 -11.50 10.37
N ALA A 128 8.03 -11.58 11.43
CA ALA A 128 7.56 -11.75 12.80
C ALA A 128 6.57 -10.64 13.24
N GLY A 129 5.38 -11.07 13.68
CA GLY A 129 4.26 -10.19 14.03
C GLY A 129 3.22 -10.04 12.93
N SER A 130 3.47 -10.56 11.72
CA SER A 130 2.44 -10.72 10.70
C SER A 130 1.52 -11.89 11.03
N SER A 131 0.23 -11.73 10.72
CA SER A 131 -0.78 -12.79 10.78
C SER A 131 -1.07 -13.40 9.40
N LEU A 132 -0.42 -12.89 8.35
CA LEU A 132 -0.61 -13.34 6.98
C LEU A 132 0.00 -14.73 6.78
N THR A 133 -0.68 -15.55 5.99
CA THR A 133 -0.21 -16.88 5.58
C THR A 133 -0.11 -16.93 4.05
N PRO A 134 0.71 -17.80 3.46
CA PRO A 134 0.76 -17.95 2.01
C PRO A 134 -0.62 -18.24 1.40
N ALA A 135 -1.45 -19.04 2.05
CA ALA A 135 -2.81 -19.34 1.58
C ALA A 135 -3.71 -18.09 1.56
N THR A 136 -3.71 -17.30 2.64
CA THR A 136 -4.55 -16.09 2.71
C THR A 136 -4.07 -15.00 1.75
N VAL A 137 -2.75 -14.85 1.55
CA VAL A 137 -2.18 -13.87 0.60
C VAL A 137 -2.45 -14.29 -0.85
N ALA A 138 -2.37 -15.58 -1.18
CA ALA A 138 -2.70 -16.08 -2.52
C ALA A 138 -4.17 -15.74 -2.88
N GLN A 139 -5.10 -15.99 -1.97
CA GLN A 139 -6.51 -15.59 -2.15
C GLN A 139 -6.64 -14.07 -2.28
N CYS A 140 -5.93 -13.31 -1.45
CA CYS A 140 -6.00 -11.85 -1.44
C CYS A 140 -5.41 -11.20 -2.69
N THR A 141 -4.50 -11.89 -3.38
CA THR A 141 -3.89 -11.42 -4.64
C THR A 141 -4.95 -11.21 -5.72
N GLN A 142 -5.91 -12.13 -5.85
CA GLN A 142 -7.01 -12.00 -6.82
C GLN A 142 -7.93 -10.81 -6.47
N VAL A 143 -8.30 -10.66 -5.19
CA VAL A 143 -9.10 -9.53 -4.71
C VAL A 143 -8.39 -8.20 -4.97
N ARG A 144 -7.07 -8.15 -4.76
CA ARG A 144 -6.24 -6.96 -5.02
C ARG A 144 -6.28 -6.54 -6.49
N ALA A 145 -6.20 -7.52 -7.40
CA ALA A 145 -6.26 -7.27 -8.84
C ALA A 145 -7.63 -6.72 -9.29
N GLN A 146 -8.70 -7.01 -8.53
CA GLN A 146 -10.07 -6.60 -8.86
C GLN A 146 -10.54 -5.33 -8.14
N GLN A 147 -9.79 -4.79 -7.16
CA GLN A 147 -10.18 -3.58 -6.42
C GLN A 147 -10.53 -2.42 -7.37
N SER A 148 -11.53 -1.60 -7.07
CA SER A 148 -11.84 -0.42 -7.89
C SER A 148 -10.74 0.64 -7.79
N CYS A 149 -10.60 1.48 -8.82
CA CYS A 149 -9.64 2.59 -8.73
C CYS A 149 -10.00 3.62 -7.67
N ALA A 150 -11.28 3.80 -7.36
CA ALA A 150 -11.70 4.66 -6.25
C ALA A 150 -11.13 4.17 -4.91
N GLU A 151 -11.23 2.87 -4.63
CA GLU A 151 -10.67 2.25 -3.41
C GLU A 151 -9.14 2.38 -3.36
N VAL A 152 -8.46 2.11 -4.48
CA VAL A 152 -7.00 2.21 -4.59
C VAL A 152 -6.54 3.66 -4.34
N LEU A 153 -7.21 4.64 -4.93
CA LEU A 153 -6.90 6.07 -4.75
C LEU A 153 -7.18 6.56 -3.32
N GLN A 154 -8.19 5.98 -2.65
CA GLN A 154 -8.49 6.25 -1.25
C GLN A 154 -7.57 5.51 -0.27
N GLY A 155 -6.77 4.55 -0.76
CA GLY A 155 -5.90 3.72 0.06
C GLY A 155 -6.70 2.76 0.96
N ILE A 156 -7.82 2.26 0.45
CA ILE A 156 -8.64 1.24 1.12
C ILE A 156 -7.97 -0.13 0.90
N GLU A 157 -7.62 -0.79 2.00
CA GLU A 157 -7.12 -2.15 1.97
C GLU A 157 -8.27 -3.13 1.70
N PRO A 158 -8.07 -4.15 0.86
CA PRO A 158 -9.12 -5.13 0.61
C PRO A 158 -9.39 -5.97 1.87
N PRO A 159 -10.62 -6.50 2.02
CA PRO A 159 -11.04 -7.21 3.24
C PRO A 159 -10.23 -8.48 3.53
N CYS A 160 -9.57 -9.03 2.52
CA CYS A 160 -8.70 -10.20 2.65
C CYS A 160 -7.37 -9.90 3.36
N VAL A 161 -6.98 -8.63 3.52
CA VAL A 161 -5.75 -8.28 4.26
C VAL A 161 -6.03 -8.38 5.75
N THR A 162 -5.38 -9.35 6.40
CA THR A 162 -5.44 -9.50 7.85
C THR A 162 -4.47 -8.55 8.53
N ALA A 163 -4.93 -7.89 9.59
CA ALA A 163 -4.11 -7.03 10.42
C ALA A 163 -3.03 -7.83 11.19
N GLY A 164 -1.85 -7.24 11.35
CA GLY A 164 -0.78 -7.86 12.15
C GLY A 164 -1.06 -7.85 13.65
N ALA A 165 -0.18 -8.52 14.40
CA ALA A 165 -0.31 -8.69 15.85
C ALA A 165 0.22 -7.51 16.67
N ARG A 166 1.07 -6.65 16.09
CA ARG A 166 1.70 -5.55 16.83
C ARG A 166 0.72 -4.42 17.12
N ALA A 167 0.68 -4.00 18.38
CA ALA A 167 -0.12 -2.87 18.84
C ALA A 167 0.43 -1.54 18.31
N ALA A 168 -0.34 -0.47 18.47
CA ALA A 168 0.15 0.87 18.14
C ALA A 168 1.38 1.22 18.99
N THR A 169 2.24 2.09 18.46
CA THR A 169 3.54 2.53 19.01
C THR A 169 4.62 1.46 19.17
N GLU A 170 4.30 0.17 18.99
CA GLU A 170 5.31 -0.89 18.93
C GLU A 170 6.20 -0.75 17.68
N SER A 171 7.45 -1.17 17.81
CA SER A 171 8.39 -1.16 16.69
C SER A 171 7.93 -2.09 15.58
N CYS A 172 8.08 -1.63 14.34
CA CYS A 172 7.75 -2.40 13.15
C CYS A 172 8.77 -2.13 12.05
N GLN A 173 8.96 -3.14 11.21
CA GLN A 173 9.72 -3.02 9.96
C GLN A 173 8.79 -2.91 8.76
N PHE A 174 7.66 -3.62 8.80
CA PHE A 174 6.70 -3.68 7.71
C PHE A 174 5.28 -3.43 8.22
N ALA A 175 4.44 -2.89 7.34
CA ALA A 175 3.03 -2.62 7.63
C ALA A 175 2.24 -3.88 8.05
N SER A 176 2.59 -5.03 7.48
CA SER A 176 1.99 -6.36 7.76
C SER A 176 2.11 -6.78 9.23
N GLN A 177 3.08 -6.24 9.96
CA GLN A 177 3.27 -6.56 11.37
C GLN A 177 2.28 -5.83 12.30
N CYS A 178 1.68 -4.73 11.83
CA CYS A 178 0.88 -3.83 12.66
C CYS A 178 -0.61 -4.13 12.58
N ALA A 179 -1.31 -4.03 13.71
CA ALA A 179 -2.76 -4.09 13.77
C ALA A 179 -3.46 -2.99 12.92
N SER A 180 -2.75 -1.89 12.67
CA SER A 180 -3.23 -0.79 11.82
C SER A 180 -2.87 -0.92 10.34
N LEU A 181 -2.13 -1.97 9.96
CA LEU A 181 -1.53 -2.14 8.63
C LEU A 181 -0.67 -0.93 8.20
N ARG A 182 -0.08 -0.23 9.17
CA ARG A 182 0.71 0.97 8.93
C ARG A 182 1.91 0.97 9.84
N CYS A 183 3.08 0.90 9.22
CA CYS A 183 4.35 1.13 9.89
C CYS A 183 4.84 2.54 9.54
N GLY A 184 5.19 3.35 10.54
CA GLY A 184 5.73 4.69 10.34
C GLY A 184 7.07 4.70 9.59
N ASN A 185 7.39 5.82 8.93
CA ASN A 185 8.65 5.96 8.21
C ASN A 185 9.84 6.04 9.18
N GLY A 186 10.88 5.22 8.96
CA GLY A 186 12.15 5.25 9.70
C GLY A 186 12.86 3.88 9.69
N VAL A 187 14.14 3.84 10.07
CA VAL A 187 14.92 2.59 10.25
C VAL A 187 14.41 1.71 11.40
N ALA A 188 13.51 2.24 12.23
CA ALA A 188 12.70 1.52 13.20
C ALA A 188 11.33 2.20 13.26
N GLY A 189 10.46 1.88 12.30
CA GLY A 189 9.11 2.41 12.27
C GLY A 189 8.35 2.03 13.53
N GLN A 190 7.27 2.77 13.81
CA GLN A 190 6.32 2.41 14.85
C GLN A 190 4.95 2.19 14.25
N CYS A 191 4.22 1.20 14.75
CA CYS A 191 2.86 0.94 14.30
C CYS A 191 1.97 2.15 14.58
N ALA A 192 1.27 2.64 13.55
CA ALA A 192 0.42 3.81 13.72
C ALA A 192 -0.84 3.47 14.53
N LEU A 193 -1.36 4.42 15.31
CA LEU A 193 -2.72 4.33 15.84
C LEU A 193 -3.72 4.36 14.67
N ARG A 194 -4.69 3.43 14.68
CA ARG A 194 -5.76 3.39 13.68
C ARG A 194 -6.49 4.74 13.70
N GLY A 195 -6.53 5.46 12.56
CA GLY A 195 -7.24 6.73 12.44
C GLY A 195 -6.42 8.01 12.60
N HIS A 196 -5.15 7.95 13.05
CA HIS A 196 -4.29 9.14 13.03
C HIS A 196 -3.69 9.36 11.64
N ARG A 197 -4.49 9.89 10.70
CA ARG A 197 -3.90 10.72 9.63
C ARG A 197 -3.18 11.83 10.37
N ARG A 198 -1.83 11.85 10.33
CA ARG A 198 -1.07 12.99 10.85
C ARG A 198 -1.76 14.23 10.30
N PRO A 199 -2.24 15.17 11.14
CA PRO A 199 -2.84 16.38 10.64
C PRO A 199 -1.83 16.93 9.66
N ARG A 200 -2.23 17.10 8.38
CA ARG A 200 -1.37 17.75 7.39
C ARG A 200 -1.03 19.07 8.06
N ARG A 201 0.21 19.23 8.55
CA ARG A 201 0.69 20.51 9.05
C ARG A 201 0.40 21.46 7.90
N ARG A 202 -0.60 22.33 8.06
CA ARG A 202 -0.86 23.37 7.09
C ARG A 202 0.45 24.15 7.08
N LEU A 203 1.23 23.98 6.01
CA LEU A 203 2.40 24.82 5.81
C LEU A 203 1.87 26.26 5.91
N PRO A 204 2.50 27.13 6.71
CA PRO A 204 2.07 28.51 6.80
C PRO A 204 1.98 29.06 5.38
N ARG A 205 0.81 29.58 5.00
CA ARG A 205 0.70 30.37 3.77
C ARG A 205 1.59 31.58 3.98
N ASN A 206 2.71 31.63 3.26
CA ASN A 206 3.48 32.86 3.19
C ASN A 206 2.57 33.95 2.59
N PRO A 207 2.44 35.11 3.25
CA PRO A 207 1.67 36.24 2.73
C PRO A 207 2.30 36.82 1.46
#